data_AF-A0A3D1NQC6-F1
#
_entry.id   AF-A0A3D1NQC6-F1
#
_cell.length_a   1.000
_cell.length_b   1.000
_cell.length_c   1.000
_cell.angle_alpha   90.00
_cell.angle_beta   90.00
_cell.angle_gamma   90.00
#
_symmetry.space_group_name_H-M   'P 1'
#
loop_
_entity.id
_entity.type
_entity.pdbx_description
1 polymer ?
#
loop_
_entity_poly.entity_id
_entity_poly.type
_entity_poly.pdbx_seq_one_letter_code
_entity_poly.pdbx_strand_id
1 'polypeptide(L)'
;MAKKLSILDKTFQLALLLHRRTAEFNRKYKFTIGDRIDVVAEEAQEMILRANHQTDPKRAAQIIYDFVLRIDTLSLKLRMAVALGLMSDDAKAQCDMLIAKIKDEARGWRNYFLRGEGVVGKSNGPSAESL
;
A
#
# COMPACT_ATOMS: atom_id res chain seq x y z
N MET A 1 12.29 15.18 -12.90
CA MET A 1 11.83 14.97 -11.50
C MET A 1 10.92 13.77 -11.47
N ALA A 2 11.26 12.74 -10.69
CA ALA A 2 10.37 11.57 -10.50
C ALA A 2 9.03 12.06 -9.95
N LYS A 3 7.93 11.75 -10.64
CA LYS A 3 6.56 12.08 -10.22
C LYS A 3 6.37 11.48 -8.82
N LYS A 4 6.25 12.33 -7.79
CA LYS A 4 6.08 11.88 -6.40
C LYS A 4 4.86 10.95 -6.33
N LEU A 5 5.06 9.69 -5.95
CA LEU A 5 4.00 8.69 -5.97
C LEU A 5 3.09 8.93 -4.77
N SER A 6 1.96 9.61 -4.99
CA SER A 6 1.03 10.00 -3.93
C SER A 6 0.56 8.82 -3.06
N ILE A 7 0.45 7.63 -3.67
CA ILE A 7 0.10 6.39 -2.97
C ILE A 7 1.19 5.96 -1.97
N LEU A 8 2.47 6.19 -2.29
CA LEU A 8 3.58 5.88 -1.39
C LEU A 8 3.55 6.80 -0.16
N ASP A 9 3.31 8.10 -0.37
CA ASP A 9 3.16 9.08 0.72
C ASP A 9 2.00 8.71 1.66
N LYS A 10 0.84 8.31 1.12
CA LYS A 10 -0.32 7.90 1.93
C LYS A 10 -0.06 6.60 2.68
N THR A 11 0.58 5.64 2.04
CA THR A 11 0.95 4.37 2.69
C THR A 11 1.96 4.61 3.80
N PHE A 12 2.91 5.53 3.63
CA PHE A 12 3.81 5.98 4.69
C PHE A 12 3.07 6.67 5.84
N GLN A 13 2.13 7.56 5.55
CA GLN A 13 1.30 8.18 6.59
C GLN A 13 0.51 7.15 7.40
N LEU A 14 0.01 6.10 6.74
CA LEU A 14 -0.68 5.00 7.41
C LEU A 14 0.28 4.24 8.33
N ALA A 15 1.44 3.84 7.82
CA ALA A 15 2.45 3.14 8.61
C ALA A 15 2.89 3.96 9.84
N LEU A 16 3.15 5.25 9.67
CA LEU A 16 3.53 6.14 10.78
C LEU A 16 2.41 6.29 11.81
N LEU A 17 1.15 6.41 11.36
CA LEU A 17 0.00 6.46 12.26
C LEU A 17 -0.09 5.17 13.07
N LEU A 18 0.08 4.02 12.43
CA LEU A 18 0.00 2.71 13.07
C LEU A 18 1.12 2.49 14.08
N HIS A 19 2.38 2.77 13.71
CA HIS A 19 3.53 2.71 14.61
C HIS A 19 3.31 3.52 15.90
N ARG A 20 2.73 4.73 15.78
CA ARG A 20 2.40 5.56 16.95
C ARG A 20 1.31 4.94 17.82
N ARG A 21 0.36 4.21 17.24
CA ARG A 21 -0.74 3.57 17.96
C ARG A 21 -0.30 2.25 18.61
N THR A 22 0.44 1.41 17.90
CA THR A 22 0.94 0.13 18.40
C THR A 22 1.98 0.31 19.51
N ALA A 23 2.71 1.43 19.52
CA ALA A 23 3.61 1.80 20.60
C ALA A 23 2.92 1.89 21.98
N GLU A 24 1.65 2.31 22.00
CA GLU A 24 0.81 2.47 23.20
C GLU A 24 0.15 1.16 23.64
N PHE A 25 0.25 0.08 22.87
CA PHE A 25 -0.33 -1.20 23.26
C PHE A 25 0.39 -1.74 24.50
N ASN A 26 -0.38 -2.36 25.40
CA ASN A 26 0.21 -2.98 26.59
C ASN A 26 1.19 -4.11 26.19
N ARG A 27 2.13 -4.42 27.09
CA ARG A 27 3.27 -5.32 26.84
C ARG A 27 2.86 -6.69 26.26
N LYS A 28 1.69 -7.22 26.65
CA LYS A 28 1.17 -8.51 26.14
C LYS A 28 0.88 -8.47 24.64
N TYR A 29 0.37 -7.35 24.14
CA TYR A 29 -0.06 -7.22 22.75
C TYR A 29 0.91 -6.45 21.86
N LYS A 30 1.83 -5.67 22.44
CA LYS A 30 2.84 -4.90 21.69
C LYS A 30 3.71 -5.79 20.81
N PHE A 31 4.28 -6.86 21.36
CA PHE A 31 5.15 -7.80 20.64
C PHE A 31 4.40 -8.95 19.95
N THR A 32 3.08 -8.83 19.80
CA THR A 32 2.26 -9.86 19.13
C THR A 32 1.37 -9.23 18.05
N ILE A 33 0.37 -8.47 18.44
CA ILE A 33 -0.56 -7.81 17.52
C ILE A 33 0.06 -6.53 16.98
N GLY A 34 0.70 -5.74 17.83
CA GLY A 34 1.37 -4.50 17.45
C GLY A 34 2.45 -4.74 16.38
N ASP A 35 3.41 -5.60 16.69
CA ASP A 35 4.47 -6.02 15.76
C ASP A 35 3.93 -6.52 14.40
N ARG A 36 2.88 -7.36 14.41
CA ARG A 36 2.25 -7.85 13.18
C ARG A 36 1.50 -6.76 12.38
N ILE A 37 1.05 -5.69 13.02
CA ILE A 37 0.43 -4.54 12.34
C ILE A 37 1.53 -3.73 11.66
N ASP A 38 2.62 -3.47 12.39
CA ASP A 38 3.75 -2.67 11.92
C ASP A 38 4.44 -3.34 10.72
N VAL A 39 4.75 -4.64 10.83
CA VAL A 39 5.33 -5.42 9.72
C VAL A 39 4.44 -5.40 8.47
N VAL A 40 3.12 -5.58 8.63
CA VAL A 40 2.19 -5.57 7.49
C VAL A 40 2.12 -4.19 6.83
N ALA A 41 2.21 -3.11 7.61
CA ALA A 41 2.21 -1.76 7.08
C ALA A 41 3.51 -1.45 6.30
N GLU A 42 4.66 -1.88 6.82
CA GLU A 42 5.97 -1.73 6.16
C GLU A 42 6.06 -2.53 4.86
N GLU A 43 5.66 -3.81 4.89
CA GLU A 43 5.59 -4.65 3.69
C GLU A 43 4.70 -4.04 2.61
N ALA A 44 3.58 -3.42 3.00
CA ALA A 44 2.70 -2.75 2.04
C ALA A 44 3.41 -1.58 1.33
N GLN A 45 4.26 -0.82 2.03
CA GLN A 45 5.07 0.24 1.40
C GLN A 45 6.08 -0.33 0.41
N GLU A 46 6.77 -1.40 0.78
CA GLU A 46 7.73 -2.07 -0.10
C GLU A 46 7.06 -2.58 -1.38
N MET A 47 5.84 -3.11 -1.28
CA MET A 47 5.11 -3.60 -2.45
C MET A 47 4.83 -2.50 -3.48
N ILE A 48 4.49 -1.28 -3.04
CA ILE A 48 4.33 -0.13 -3.95
C ILE A 48 5.65 0.20 -4.66
N LEU A 49 6.77 0.20 -3.93
CA LEU A 49 8.09 0.43 -4.52
C LEU A 49 8.44 -0.66 -5.54
N ARG A 50 8.19 -1.94 -5.21
CA ARG A 50 8.41 -3.08 -6.10
C ARG A 50 7.56 -3.00 -7.36
N ALA A 51 6.29 -2.62 -7.25
CA ALA A 51 5.40 -2.43 -8.39
C ALA A 51 5.90 -1.30 -9.31
N ASN A 52 6.38 -0.19 -8.75
CA ASN A 52 6.87 0.95 -9.52
C ASN A 52 8.15 0.64 -10.32
N HIS A 53 9.00 -0.27 -9.82
CA HIS A 53 10.23 -0.68 -10.50
C HIS A 53 10.05 -1.92 -11.39
N GLN A 54 8.85 -2.47 -11.47
CA GLN A 54 8.58 -3.66 -12.26
C GLN A 54 8.50 -3.29 -13.75
N THR A 55 9.24 -4.03 -14.59
CA THR A 55 9.31 -3.78 -16.04
C THR A 55 8.18 -4.46 -16.80
N ASP A 56 7.65 -5.58 -16.30
CA ASP A 56 6.48 -6.25 -16.85
C ASP A 56 5.18 -5.66 -16.24
N PRO A 57 4.33 -4.98 -17.02
CA PRO A 57 3.10 -4.38 -16.52
C PRO A 57 2.12 -5.38 -15.89
N LYS A 58 2.09 -6.63 -16.38
CA LYS A 58 1.22 -7.66 -15.79
C LYS A 58 1.69 -8.03 -14.39
N ARG A 59 3.02 -8.18 -14.19
CA ARG A 59 3.60 -8.39 -12.87
C ARG A 59 3.40 -7.16 -11.97
N ALA A 60 3.55 -5.94 -12.50
CA ALA A 60 3.32 -4.71 -11.74
C ALA A 60 1.86 -4.65 -11.24
N ALA A 61 0.89 -4.92 -12.12
CA ALA A 61 -0.53 -4.99 -11.79
C ALA A 61 -0.83 -6.10 -10.76
N GLN A 62 -0.15 -7.24 -10.83
CA GLN A 62 -0.28 -8.32 -9.85
C GLN A 62 0.23 -7.90 -8.47
N ILE A 63 1.39 -7.24 -8.38
CA ILE A 63 1.92 -6.73 -7.12
C ILE A 63 0.94 -5.73 -6.49
N ILE A 64 0.32 -4.86 -7.29
CA ILE A 64 -0.71 -3.93 -6.79
C ILE A 64 -1.97 -4.66 -6.31
N TYR A 65 -2.39 -5.74 -6.97
CA TYR A 65 -3.48 -6.58 -6.49
C TYR A 65 -3.15 -7.20 -5.13
N ASP A 66 -1.96 -7.79 -4.99
CA ASP A 66 -1.50 -8.40 -3.74
C ASP A 66 -1.34 -7.35 -2.63
N PHE A 67 -0.94 -6.12 -2.98
CA PHE A 67 -0.88 -4.98 -2.07
C PHE A 67 -2.26 -4.65 -1.51
N VAL A 68 -3.31 -4.60 -2.35
CA VAL A 68 -4.68 -4.36 -1.89
C VAL A 68 -5.13 -5.44 -0.90
N LEU A 69 -4.79 -6.71 -1.16
CA LEU A 69 -5.06 -7.81 -0.23
C LEU A 69 -4.30 -7.66 1.10
N ARG A 70 -3.06 -7.16 1.07
CA ARG A 70 -2.27 -6.85 2.27
C ARG A 70 -2.90 -5.73 3.10
N ILE A 71 -3.41 -4.68 2.46
CA ILE A 71 -4.17 -3.60 3.10
C ILE A 71 -5.49 -4.12 3.71
N ASP A 72 -6.16 -5.07 3.06
CA ASP A 72 -7.34 -5.73 3.64
C ASP A 72 -6.99 -6.59 4.86
N THR A 73 -5.85 -7.28 4.81
CA THR A 73 -5.30 -8.01 5.96
C THR A 73 -5.00 -7.08 7.13
N LEU A 74 -4.44 -5.90 6.86
CA LEU A 74 -4.22 -4.86 7.86
C LEU A 74 -5.53 -4.42 8.52
N SER A 75 -6.56 -4.17 7.72
CA SER A 75 -7.90 -3.79 8.20
C SER A 75 -8.49 -4.82 9.16
N LEU A 76 -8.30 -6.12 8.88
CA LEU A 76 -8.72 -7.21 9.79
C LEU A 76 -7.95 -7.18 11.11
N LYS A 77 -6.65 -6.91 11.10
CA LYS A 77 -5.84 -6.77 12.33
C LYS A 77 -6.29 -5.58 13.16
N LEU A 78 -6.61 -4.44 12.53
CA LEU A 78 -7.14 -3.28 13.23
C LEU A 78 -8.49 -3.55 13.89
N ARG A 79 -9.39 -4.28 13.20
CA ARG A 79 -10.65 -4.75 13.80
C ARG A 79 -10.39 -5.61 15.04
N MET A 80 -9.39 -6.50 15.00
CA MET A 80 -9.02 -7.31 16.16
C MET A 80 -8.44 -6.46 17.29
N ALA A 81 -7.62 -5.45 16.98
CA ALA A 81 -7.10 -4.52 17.98
C ALA A 81 -8.23 -3.75 18.71
N VAL A 82 -9.26 -3.32 17.97
CA VAL A 82 -10.47 -2.72 18.58
C VAL A 82 -11.20 -3.72 19.46
N ALA A 83 -11.46 -4.94 18.97
CA ALA A 83 -12.17 -5.96 19.73
C ALA A 83 -11.47 -6.36 21.05
N LEU A 84 -10.14 -6.18 21.11
CA LEU A 84 -9.34 -6.42 22.31
C LEU A 84 -9.17 -5.19 23.21
N GLY A 85 -9.79 -4.05 22.86
CA GLY A 85 -9.69 -2.80 23.61
C GLY A 85 -8.33 -2.10 23.49
N LEU A 86 -7.53 -2.43 22.47
CA LEU A 86 -6.21 -1.83 22.23
C LEU A 86 -6.28 -0.55 21.40
N MET A 87 -7.38 -0.36 20.66
CA MET A 87 -7.63 0.77 19.78
C MET A 87 -9.10 1.17 19.91
N SER A 88 -9.38 2.47 19.90
CA SER A 88 -10.77 2.96 19.87
C SER A 88 -11.37 2.86 18.46
N ASP A 89 -12.69 2.86 18.37
CA ASP A 89 -13.41 2.92 17.09
C ASP A 89 -13.03 4.17 16.28
N ASP A 90 -12.88 5.33 16.94
CA ASP A 90 -12.44 6.57 16.28
C ASP A 90 -11.03 6.45 15.69
N ALA A 91 -10.10 5.84 16.42
CA ALA A 91 -8.75 5.62 15.93
C ALA A 91 -8.73 4.65 14.74
N LYS A 92 -9.59 3.62 14.76
CA LYS A 92 -9.77 2.74 13.62
C LYS A 92 -10.39 3.47 12.42
N ALA A 93 -11.42 4.29 12.63
CA ALA A 93 -12.06 5.07 11.57
C ALA A 93 -11.08 6.02 10.86
N GLN A 94 -10.18 6.66 11.61
CA GLN A 94 -9.07 7.45 11.04
C GLN A 94 -8.18 6.61 10.10
N CYS A 95 -7.84 5.39 10.51
CA CYS A 95 -7.07 4.47 9.67
C CYS A 95 -7.86 4.04 8.44
N ASP A 96 -9.15 3.68 8.61
CA ASP A 96 -10.03 3.24 7.53
C ASP A 96 -10.20 4.32 6.45
N MET A 97 -10.30 5.60 6.83
CA MET A 97 -10.36 6.71 5.88
C MET A 97 -9.11 6.79 5.00
N LEU A 98 -7.93 6.57 5.58
CA LEU A 98 -6.67 6.58 4.84
C LEU A 98 -6.52 5.33 3.96
N ILE A 99 -6.92 4.17 4.50
CA ILE A 99 -6.99 2.89 3.77
C ILE A 99 -7.90 3.03 2.53
N ALA A 100 -9.07 3.65 2.65
CA ALA A 100 -9.98 3.84 1.52
C ALA A 100 -9.32 4.65 0.40
N LYS A 101 -8.62 5.75 0.73
CA LYS A 101 -7.87 6.56 -0.25
C LYS A 101 -6.74 5.77 -0.91
N ILE A 102 -6.00 4.98 -0.13
CA ILE A 102 -4.93 4.11 -0.64
C ILE A 102 -5.49 3.07 -1.61
N LYS A 103 -6.60 2.41 -1.27
CA LYS A 103 -7.23 1.40 -2.13
C LYS A 103 -7.77 2.00 -3.43
N ASP A 104 -8.31 3.21 -3.40
CA ASP A 104 -8.77 3.91 -4.59
C ASP A 104 -7.60 4.21 -5.55
N GLU A 105 -6.50 4.76 -5.04
CA GLU A 105 -5.29 5.00 -5.84
C GLU A 105 -4.67 3.71 -6.36
N ALA A 106 -4.68 2.64 -5.56
CA ALA A 106 -4.19 1.33 -5.97
C ALA A 106 -4.98 0.76 -7.16
N ARG A 107 -6.31 0.96 -7.19
CA ARG A 107 -7.13 0.58 -8.36
C ARG A 107 -6.73 1.37 -9.60
N GLY A 108 -6.53 2.68 -9.47
CA GLY A 108 -6.03 3.53 -10.55
C GLY A 108 -4.69 3.04 -11.10
N TRP A 109 -3.75 2.72 -10.20
CA TRP A 109 -2.44 2.15 -10.54
C TRP A 109 -2.52 0.81 -11.25
N ARG A 110 -3.34 -0.11 -10.75
CA ARG A 110 -3.54 -1.41 -11.39
C ARG A 110 -4.05 -1.26 -12.82
N ASN A 111 -5.03 -0.38 -13.03
CA ASN A 111 -5.57 -0.10 -14.36
C ASN A 111 -4.51 0.55 -15.26
N TYR A 112 -3.74 1.49 -14.74
CA TYR A 112 -2.62 2.12 -15.46
C TYR A 112 -1.60 1.07 -15.98
N PHE A 113 -1.20 0.12 -15.13
CA PHE A 113 -0.32 -0.97 -15.55
C PHE A 113 -0.97 -1.91 -16.56
N LEU A 114 -2.23 -2.31 -16.36
CA LEU A 114 -2.95 -3.20 -17.27
C LEU A 114 -3.14 -2.58 -18.67
N ARG A 115 -3.22 -1.25 -18.78
CA ARG A 115 -3.25 -0.53 -20.06
C ARG A 115 -1.90 -0.45 -20.76
N GLY A 116 -0.81 -0.92 -20.14
CA GLY A 116 0.54 -0.86 -20.70
C GLY A 116 1.15 0.55 -20.70
N GLU A 117 0.55 1.50 -19.96
CA GLU A 117 1.02 2.88 -19.83
C GLU A 117 2.23 2.98 -18.88
N GLY A 118 2.50 1.93 -18.09
CA GLY A 118 3.54 1.90 -17.05
C GLY A 118 4.90 1.30 -17.42
N VAL A 119 5.17 1.02 -18.70
CA VAL A 119 6.50 0.52 -19.11
C VAL A 119 7.45 1.70 -19.29
N VAL A 120 8.47 1.80 -18.43
CA VAL A 120 9.70 2.52 -18.76
C VAL A 120 10.36 1.73 -19.90
N GLY A 121 10.10 2.13 -21.15
CA GLY A 121 10.55 1.36 -22.32
C GLY A 121 9.73 1.48 -23.59
N LYS A 122 8.70 2.33 -23.69
CA LYS A 122 8.36 2.89 -25.01
C LYS A 122 9.41 3.94 -25.37
N SER A 123 10.63 3.49 -25.66
CA SER A 123 11.42 4.22 -26.65
C SER A 123 10.56 4.32 -27.90
N ASN A 124 10.48 5.52 -28.45
CA ASN A 124 10.04 5.69 -29.82
C ASN A 124 10.90 4.77 -30.68
N GLY A 125 10.38 3.60 -31.06
CA GLY A 125 10.95 2.83 -32.14
C GLY A 125 10.96 3.76 -33.37
N PRO A 126 12.03 3.81 -34.17
CA PRO A 126 12.03 4.63 -35.36
C PRO A 126 10.84 4.18 -36.22
N SER A 127 10.04 5.17 -36.61
CA SER A 127 8.91 5.02 -37.51
C SER A 127 9.36 4.15 -38.69
N ALA A 128 8.72 3.01 -38.90
CA ALA A 128 8.94 2.16 -40.07
C ALA A 128 8.32 2.77 -41.33
N GLU A 129 8.53 4.07 -41.54
CA GLU A 129 8.18 4.82 -42.72
C GLU A 129 9.30 5.85 -42.96
N SER A 130 10.38 5.39 -43.57
CA SER A 130 11.35 6.23 -44.28
C SER A 130 12.19 5.32 -45.19
N LEU A 131 11.70 5.18 -46.43
CA LEU A 131 12.42 4.92 -47.68
C LEU A 131 13.21 3.60 -47.83
#